data_AF-A0A7Y2I3W2-F1
#
_entry.id   AF-A0A7Y2I3W2-F1
#
_cell.length_a   1.000
_cell.length_b   1.000
_cell.length_c   1.000
_cell.angle_alpha   90.00
_cell.angle_beta   90.00
_cell.angle_gamma   90.00
#
_symmetry.space_group_name_H-M   'P 1'
#
loop_
_entity.id
_entity.type
_entity.pdbx_description
1 polymer ?
#
loop_
_entity_poly.entity_id
_entity_poly.type
_entity_poly.pdbx_seq_one_letter_code
_entity_poly.pdbx_strand_id
1 'polypeptide(L)' 'GMPGKSHAFAVGKITPVSTTEEGRNFFQVEAKITEASEMLRPGMEGVAKITVDRRPLIWIWTHRLLDWMRLTLWKLLP' A
#
# COMPACT_ATOMS: atom_id res chain seq x y z
N GLY A 1 4.30 -20.73 -14.46
CA GLY A 1 4.62 -19.29 -14.39
C GLY A 1 5.04 -18.82 -15.78
N MET A 2 4.65 -17.61 -16.18
CA MET A 2 5.13 -16.98 -17.41
C MET A 2 6.36 -16.11 -17.08
N PRO A 3 7.59 -16.56 -17.36
CA PRO A 3 8.75 -15.71 -17.19
C PRO A 3 8.71 -14.61 -18.27
N GLY A 4 8.56 -13.34 -17.88
CA GLY A 4 8.83 -12.21 -18.77
C GLY A 4 7.82 -11.06 -18.79
N LYS A 5 6.63 -11.19 -18.20
CA LYS A 5 5.66 -10.09 -18.11
C LYS A 5 5.39 -9.71 -16.65
N SER A 6 5.67 -8.44 -16.33
CA SER A 6 5.30 -7.85 -15.05
C SER A 6 3.92 -7.21 -15.17
N HIS A 7 3.06 -7.44 -14.19
CA HIS A 7 1.72 -6.82 -14.14
C HIS A 7 1.69 -5.79 -13.01
N ALA A 8 1.19 -4.60 -13.31
CA ALA A 8 0.98 -3.58 -12.30
C ALA A 8 -0.19 -3.97 -11.39
N PHE A 9 0.00 -3.80 -10.08
CA PHE A 9 -1.03 -4.01 -9.08
C PHE A 9 -0.98 -2.91 -8.03
N ALA A 10 -2.12 -2.64 -7.42
CA ALA A 10 -2.26 -1.74 -6.29
C ALA A 10 -2.60 -2.55 -5.04
N VAL A 11 -1.87 -2.30 -3.95
CA VAL A 11 -2.20 -2.85 -2.64
C VAL A 11 -3.49 -2.19 -2.14
N GLY A 12 -4.51 -2.99 -1.85
CA GLY A 12 -5.81 -2.50 -1.40
C GLY A 12 -5.99 -2.61 0.12
N LYS A 13 -5.54 -3.71 0.71
CA LYS A 13 -5.73 -3.96 2.14
C LYS A 13 -4.58 -4.78 2.71
N ILE A 14 -4.15 -4.39 3.92
CA ILE A 14 -3.19 -5.15 4.71
C ILE A 14 -3.95 -5.70 5.91
N THR A 15 -4.00 -7.03 6.05
CA THR A 15 -4.60 -7.66 7.22
C THR A 15 -3.64 -7.51 8.40
N PRO A 16 -4.06 -6.87 9.51
CA PRO A 16 -3.17 -6.54 10.62
C PRO A 16 -2.78 -7.76 11.48
N VAL A 17 -3.41 -8.91 11.23
CA VAL A 17 -3.08 -10.16 11.91
C VAL A 17 -1.84 -10.75 11.26
N SER A 18 -0.77 -10.88 12.02
CA SER A 18 0.44 -11.54 11.57
C SER A 18 0.29 -13.05 11.67
N THR A 19 0.59 -13.77 10.60
CA THR A 19 0.79 -15.22 10.64
C THR A 19 2.26 -15.47 10.90
N THR A 20 2.57 -16.26 11.93
CA THR A 20 3.94 -16.68 12.22
C THR A 20 4.24 -17.93 11.44
N GLU A 21 5.17 -17.86 10.49
CA GLU A 21 5.67 -19.00 9.75
C GLU A 21 7.20 -18.96 9.80
N GLU A 22 7.85 -20.09 10.04
CA GLU A 22 9.33 -20.18 10.12
C GLU A 22 10.00 -19.15 11.07
N GLY A 23 9.32 -18.77 12.16
CA GLY A 23 9.84 -17.78 13.13
C GLY A 23 9.86 -16.33 12.63
N ARG A 24 9.18 -16.02 11.52
CA ARG A 24 9.01 -14.66 10.99
C ARG A 24 7.53 -14.28 10.98
N ASN A 25 7.27 -12.98 11.14
CA ASN A 25 5.92 -12.44 11.07
C ASN A 25 5.60 -12.08 9.62
N PHE A 26 4.60 -12.74 9.05
CA PHE A 26 4.07 -12.45 7.74
C PHE A 26 2.74 -11.72 7.85
N PHE A 27 2.54 -10.73 7.00
CA PHE A 27 1.27 -10.01 6.89
C PHE A 27 0.63 -10.34 5.55
N GLN A 28 -0.63 -10.76 5.59
CA GLN A 28 -1.39 -10.99 4.37
C GLN A 28 -1.76 -9.64 3.74
N VAL A 29 -1.35 -9.45 2.49
CA VAL A 29 -1.62 -8.25 1.70
C VAL A 29 -2.51 -8.62 0.53
N GLU A 30 -3.69 -8.02 0.48
CA GLU A 30 -4.61 -8.13 -0.64
C GLU A 30 -4.31 -7.01 -1.65
N ALA A 31 -4.08 -7.40 -2.90
CA ALA A 31 -3.79 -6.49 -4.00
C ALA A 31 -4.80 -6.68 -5.14
N LYS A 32 -5.09 -5.59 -5.85
CA LYS A 32 -5.89 -5.60 -7.07
C LYS A 32 -4.98 -5.30 -8.26
N ILE A 33 -5.12 -6.10 -9.30
CA ILE A 33 -4.37 -5.91 -10.54
C ILE A 33 -5.02 -4.76 -11.30
N THR A 34 -4.22 -3.75 -11.60
CA THR A 34 -4.73 -2.47 -12.13
C THR A 34 -5.01 -2.56 -13.62
N GLU A 35 -4.28 -3.42 -14.33
CA GLU A 35 -4.49 -3.73 -15.74
C GLU A 35 -5.10 -5.12 -15.87
N ALA A 36 -6.27 -5.21 -16.53
CA ALA A 36 -6.89 -6.49 -16.82
C ALA A 36 -5.97 -7.29 -17.76
N SER A 37 -5.26 -8.27 -17.21
CA SER A 37 -4.51 -9.25 -17.99
C SER A 37 -5.43 -10.41 -18.29
N GLU A 38 -5.83 -10.57 -19.56
CA GLU A 38 -6.68 -11.67 -20.03
C GLU A 38 -6.08 -13.06 -19.77
N MET A 39 -4.78 -13.14 -19.44
CA MET A 39 -4.05 -14.39 -19.22
C MET A 39 -3.91 -14.78 -17.74
N LEU A 40 -4.32 -13.93 -16.79
CA LEU A 40 -4.24 -14.26 -15.37
C LEU A 40 -5.40 -15.16 -14.96
N ARG A 41 -5.05 -16.32 -14.41
CA ARG A 41 -6.00 -17.31 -13.91
C ARG A 41 -5.91 -17.43 -12.40
N PRO A 42 -7.02 -17.72 -11.71
CA PRO A 42 -7.00 -18.04 -10.28
C PRO A 42 -6.04 -19.22 -10.00
N GLY A 43 -5.34 -19.16 -8.86
CA GLY A 43 -4.36 -20.17 -8.45
C GLY A 43 -2.95 -19.98 -9.02
N MET A 44 -2.69 -18.88 -9.74
CA MET A 44 -1.33 -18.54 -10.17
C MET A 44 -0.50 -17.98 -9.02
N GLU A 45 0.68 -18.57 -8.80
CA GLU A 45 1.69 -18.08 -7.86
C GLU A 45 2.82 -17.36 -8.58
N GLY A 46 3.44 -16.39 -7.89
CA GLY A 46 4.55 -15.61 -8.42
C GLY A 46 5.16 -14.71 -7.35
N VAL A 47 6.24 -14.03 -7.72
CA VAL A 47 6.93 -13.07 -6.84
C VAL A 47 6.51 -11.65 -7.20
N ALA A 48 5.95 -10.93 -6.24
CA ALA A 48 5.59 -9.53 -6.38
C ALA A 48 6.63 -8.64 -5.65
N LYS A 49 7.01 -7.53 -6.27
CA LYS A 49 7.82 -6.49 -5.62
C LYS A 49 6.94 -5.28 -5.38
N ILE A 50 6.86 -4.85 -4.12
CA ILE A 50 6.14 -3.65 -3.71
C ILE A 50 7.11 -2.51 -3.50
N THR A 51 6.79 -1.34 -4.05
CA THR A 51 7.51 -0.10 -3.78
C THR A 51 6.80 0.63 -2.64
N VAL A 52 7.51 0.88 -1.54
CA VAL A 52 7.01 1.67 -0.43
C VAL A 52 7.60 3.07 -0.54
N ASP A 53 6.72 4.07 -0.63
CA ASP A 53 7.12 5.48 -0.71
C ASP A 53 7.86 5.91 0.56
N ARG A 54 8.92 6.71 0.41
CA ARG A 54 9.72 7.24 1.52
C ARG A 54 9.42 8.72 1.67
N ARG A 55 8.65 9.07 2.69
CA ARG A 55 8.36 10.48 3.01
C ARG A 55 9.39 11.01 4.01
N PRO A 56 9.84 12.27 3.87
CA PRO A 56 10.74 12.87 4.86
C PRO A 56 10.02 12.91 6.22
N LEU A 57 10.75 12.59 7.30
CA LEU A 57 10.22 12.62 8.67
C LEU A 57 9.51 13.94 8.98
N ILE A 58 10.06 15.05 8.48
CA ILE A 58 9.48 16.38 8.67
C ILE A 58 8.03 16.46 8.16
N TRP A 59 7.71 15.81 7.03
CA TRP A 59 6.35 15.77 6.48
C TRP A 59 5.39 15.02 7.41
N ILE A 60 5.83 13.91 8.01
CA ILE A 60 5.01 13.12 8.95
C ILE A 60 4.65 13.95 10.18
N TRP A 61 5.54 14.83 10.65
CA TRP A 61 5.23 15.71 11.78
C TRP A 61 4.44 16.96 11.37
N THR A 62 4.77 17.57 10.23
CA THR A 62 4.19 18.85 9.82
C THR A 62 2.83 18.72 9.16
N HIS A 63 2.52 17.65 8.43
CA HIS A 63 1.23 17.52 7.73
C HIS A 63 0.05 17.64 8.70
N ARG A 64 0.11 16.98 9.86
CA ARG A 64 -0.95 17.03 10.88
C ARG A 64 -1.10 18.43 11.50
N LEU A 65 0.02 19.14 11.69
CA LEU A 65 0.01 20.52 12.20
C LEU A 65 -0.57 21.48 11.15
N LEU A 66 -0.16 21.37 9.88
CA LEU A 66 -0.65 22.19 8.78
C LEU A 66 -2.14 21.96 8.53
N ASP A 67 -2.60 20.71 8.57
CA ASP A 67 -4.02 20.36 8.45
C ASP A 67 -4.84 20.98 9.59
N TRP A 68 -4.35 20.89 10.83
CA TRP A 68 -4.98 21.56 11.97
C TRP A 68 -4.99 23.08 11.82
N MET A 69 -3.87 23.70 11.42
CA MET A 69 -3.79 25.14 11.20
C MET A 69 -4.77 25.58 10.11
N ARG A 70 -4.86 24.84 9.01
CA ARG A 70 -5.80 25.10 7.91
C ARG A 70 -7.24 25.06 8.39
N LEU A 71 -7.63 24.02 9.12
CA LEU A 71 -8.98 23.89 9.68
C LEU A 71 -9.28 24.99 10.72
N THR A 72 -8.28 25.35 11.53
CA THR A 72 -8.42 26.41 12.54
C THR A 72 -8.56 27.78 11.90
N LEU A 73 -7.79 28.08 10.85
CA LEU A 73 -7.94 29.30 10.07
C LEU A 73 -9.32 29.37 9.42
N TRP A 74 -9.81 28.27 8.85
CA TRP A 74 -11.19 28.20 8.31
C TRP A 74 -12.27 28.44 9.38
N LYS A 75 -12.02 28.07 10.64
CA LYS A 75 -12.95 28.33 11.74
C LYS A 75 -12.90 29.78 12.24
N LEU A 76 -11.75 30.42 12.14
CA LEU A 76 -11.50 31.77 12.67
C LEU A 76 -11.78 32.88 11.65
N LEU A 77 -11.65 32.58 10.35
CA LEU A 77 -12.10 33.48 9.30
C LEU A 77 -13.62 33.28 9.10
N PRO A 78 -14.44 34.35 9.20
CA PRO A 78 -15.87 34.30 8.90
C PRO A 78 -16.14 34.05 7.41
#